data_AF-A0A935S496-F1
#
_entry.id   AF-A0A935S496-F1
#
_cell.length_a   1.000
_cell.length_b   1.000
_cell.length_c   1.000
_cell.angle_alpha   90.00
_cell.angle_beta   90.00
_cell.angle_gamma   90.00
#
_symmetry.space_group_name_H-M   'P 1'
#
loop_
_entity.id
_entity.type
_entity.pdbx_description
1 polymer ?
#
loop_
_entity_poly.entity_id
_entity_poly.type
_entity_poly.pdbx_seq_one_letter_code
_entity_poly.pdbx_strand_id
1 'polypeptide(L)'
;MRLVMTVYCNLGFAHEQSDEHHLAFECYEEVVKLEKTHKISIDRKDIYKFLSVFAAKKNNYREAYDYLKEYEATKDSMYNIEISQKISEINTHYETEKKEKLNLLLQKENQSKADQINAQKATRNYLVIIIVLYCLVILGTLLIFIKIRTC
;
A
#
# COMPACT_ATOMS: atom_id res chain seq x y z
N MET A 1 3.37 39.32 -16.35
CA MET A 1 3.14 37.89 -16.03
C MET A 1 4.41 37.05 -16.06
N ARG A 2 5.19 37.01 -17.16
CA ARG A 2 6.46 36.26 -17.22
C ARG A 2 7.51 36.66 -16.16
N LEU A 3 7.59 37.95 -15.84
CA LEU A 3 8.42 38.49 -14.75
C LEU A 3 8.02 37.92 -13.38
N VAL A 4 6.72 37.85 -13.09
CA VAL A 4 6.20 37.33 -11.81
C VAL A 4 6.59 35.86 -11.63
N MET A 5 6.39 35.04 -12.67
CA MET A 5 6.82 33.64 -12.63
C MET A 5 8.34 33.50 -12.45
N THR A 6 9.15 34.37 -13.07
CA THR A 6 10.61 34.36 -12.89
C THR A 6 11.02 34.70 -11.45
N VAL A 7 10.32 35.65 -10.81
CA VAL A 7 10.55 36.00 -9.40
C VAL A 7 10.22 34.81 -8.49
N TYR A 8 9.06 34.17 -8.66
CA TYR A 8 8.70 32.99 -7.88
C TYR A 8 9.66 31.81 -8.12
N CYS A 9 10.14 31.61 -9.35
CA CYS A 9 11.17 30.61 -9.63
C CYS A 9 12.45 30.87 -8.82
N ASN A 10 12.91 32.12 -8.80
CA ASN A 10 14.13 32.52 -8.10
C ASN A 10 13.96 32.43 -6.57
N LEU A 11 12.80 32.82 -6.04
CA LEU A 11 12.47 32.63 -4.62
C LEU A 11 12.44 31.14 -4.25
N GLY A 12 11.73 30.32 -5.04
CA GLY A 12 11.66 28.89 -4.80
C GLY A 12 13.05 28.25 -4.77
N PHE A 13 13.93 28.66 -5.68
CA PHE A 13 15.31 28.19 -5.71
C PHE A 13 16.11 28.66 -4.49
N ALA A 14 15.95 29.90 -4.06
CA ALA A 14 16.61 30.41 -2.86
C ALA A 14 16.15 29.68 -1.58
N HIS A 15 14.85 29.39 -1.46
CA HIS A 15 14.31 28.60 -0.34
C HIS A 15 14.77 27.14 -0.40
N GLU A 16 14.89 26.55 -1.59
CA GLU A 16 15.45 25.20 -1.77
C GLU A 16 16.91 25.14 -1.26
N GLN A 17 17.74 26.13 -1.60
CA GLN A 17 19.13 26.23 -1.12
C GLN A 17 19.23 26.51 0.40
N SER A 18 18.19 27.10 0.98
CA SER A 18 18.12 27.42 2.41
C SER A 18 17.51 26.29 3.26
N ASP A 19 17.29 25.10 2.68
CA ASP A 19 16.67 23.93 3.31
C ASP A 19 15.18 24.14 3.72
N GLU A 20 14.57 25.22 3.24
CA GLU A 20 13.18 25.60 3.52
C GLU A 20 12.23 24.98 2.48
N HIS A 21 12.20 23.65 2.42
CA HIS A 21 11.50 22.90 1.36
C HIS A 21 9.99 23.20 1.25
N HIS A 22 9.33 23.59 2.34
CA HIS A 22 7.91 23.96 2.32
C HIS A 22 7.66 25.27 1.56
N LEU A 23 8.51 26.28 1.80
CA LEU A 23 8.40 27.58 1.13
C LEU A 23 8.81 27.48 -0.33
N ALA A 24 9.80 26.64 -0.64
CA ALA A 24 10.16 26.29 -2.01
C ALA A 24 8.97 25.67 -2.76
N PHE A 25 8.25 24.74 -2.12
CA PHE A 25 7.05 24.12 -2.69
C PHE A 25 5.97 25.15 -3.01
N GLU A 26 5.62 26.04 -2.07
CA GLU A 26 4.59 27.08 -2.30
C GLU A 26 4.95 28.00 -3.49
N CYS A 27 6.20 28.43 -3.57
CA CYS A 27 6.67 29.28 -4.66
C CYS A 27 6.55 28.57 -6.02
N TYR A 28 6.90 27.29 -6.06
CA TYR A 28 6.84 26.46 -7.26
C TYR A 28 5.43 26.08 -7.67
N GLU A 29 4.53 25.84 -6.72
CA GLU A 29 3.12 25.60 -6.99
C GLU A 29 2.45 26.84 -7.60
N GLU A 30 2.75 28.04 -7.11
CA GLU A 30 2.26 29.28 -7.69
C GLU A 30 2.78 29.52 -9.12
N VAL A 31 4.01 29.10 -9.44
CA VAL A 31 4.49 29.11 -10.83
C VAL A 31 3.63 28.21 -11.71
N VAL A 32 3.40 26.95 -11.33
CA VAL A 32 2.59 26.00 -12.11
C VAL A 32 1.14 26.48 -12.27
N LYS A 33 0.58 27.11 -11.24
CA LYS A 33 -0.75 27.71 -11.28
C LYS A 33 -0.82 28.86 -12.28
N LEU A 34 0.15 29.78 -12.26
CA LEU A 34 0.24 30.89 -13.20
C LEU A 34 0.44 30.41 -14.65
N GLU A 35 1.23 29.34 -14.85
CA GLU A 35 1.38 28.69 -16.16
C GLU A 35 0.04 28.20 -16.70
N LYS A 36 -0.73 27.48 -15.88
CA LYS A 36 -2.06 26.97 -16.23
C LYS A 36 -3.06 28.09 -16.49
N THR A 37 -3.10 29.12 -15.64
CA THR A 37 -4.04 30.24 -15.77
C THR A 37 -3.78 31.07 -17.02
N HIS A 38 -2.51 31.31 -17.35
CA HIS A 38 -2.14 32.18 -18.46
C HIS A 38 -1.79 31.43 -19.75
N LYS A 39 -1.85 30.10 -19.74
CA LYS A 39 -1.43 29.21 -20.84
C LYS A 39 -0.01 29.53 -21.33
N ILE A 40 0.84 29.92 -20.39
CA ILE A 40 2.26 30.20 -20.64
C ILE A 40 3.01 28.96 -20.18
N SER A 41 3.67 28.29 -21.10
CA SER A 41 4.62 27.23 -20.76
C SER A 41 5.99 27.88 -20.61
N ILE A 42 6.58 27.79 -19.43
CA ILE A 42 7.97 28.11 -19.19
C ILE A 42 8.70 26.78 -19.06
N ASP A 43 9.76 26.60 -19.83
CA ASP A 43 10.62 25.43 -19.72
C ASP A 43 11.36 25.45 -18.37
N ARG A 44 10.73 24.86 -17.36
CA ARG A 44 11.19 24.80 -15.97
C ARG A 44 11.14 23.36 -15.47
N LYS A 45 11.86 22.49 -16.17
CA LYS A 45 12.11 21.10 -15.74
C LYS A 45 12.47 21.00 -14.24
N ASP A 46 13.28 21.90 -13.71
CA ASP A 46 13.75 21.79 -12.32
C ASP A 46 12.60 21.94 -11.31
N ILE A 47 11.56 22.72 -11.64
CA ILE A 47 10.35 22.90 -10.83
C ILE A 47 9.52 21.62 -10.79
N TYR A 48 9.20 21.06 -11.96
CA TYR A 48 8.43 19.82 -12.06
C TYR A 48 9.16 18.63 -11.40
N LYS A 49 10.51 18.61 -11.48
CA LYS A 49 11.34 17.64 -10.74
C LYS A 49 11.21 17.81 -9.23
N PHE A 50 11.32 19.04 -8.73
CA PHE A 50 11.19 19.31 -7.30
C PHE A 50 9.80 18.88 -6.78
N LEU A 51 8.74 19.29 -7.47
CA LEU A 51 7.36 18.99 -7.08
C LEU A 51 7.06 17.49 -7.08
N SER A 52 7.55 16.73 -8.06
CA SER A 52 7.37 15.26 -8.08
C SER A 52 8.04 14.57 -6.90
N VAL A 53 9.29 14.95 -6.58
CA VAL A 53 10.02 14.40 -5.43
C VAL A 53 9.35 14.80 -4.11
N PHE A 54 8.88 16.04 -4.00
CA PHE A 54 8.21 16.54 -2.82
C PHE A 54 6.86 15.81 -2.58
N ALA A 55 6.06 15.64 -3.63
CA ALA A 55 4.78 14.92 -3.57
C ALA A 55 4.97 13.44 -3.20
N ALA A 56 6.02 12.79 -3.72
CA ALA A 56 6.38 11.42 -3.35
C ALA A 56 6.75 11.31 -1.86
N LYS A 57 7.55 12.25 -1.34
CA LYS A 57 7.89 12.33 0.10
C LYS A 57 6.66 12.54 0.99
N LYS A 58 5.60 13.15 0.47
CA LYS A 58 4.30 13.33 1.15
C LYS A 58 3.35 12.14 0.99
N ASN A 59 3.79 11.03 0.39
CA ASN A 59 2.98 9.87 0.03
C ASN A 59 1.85 10.17 -0.97
N ASN A 60 1.90 11.31 -1.68
CA ASN A 60 0.96 11.64 -2.74
C ASN A 60 1.51 11.18 -4.11
N TYR A 61 1.55 9.87 -4.30
CA TYR A 61 2.16 9.25 -5.50
C TYR A 61 1.45 9.61 -6.81
N ARG A 62 0.16 9.95 -6.76
CA ARG A 62 -0.62 10.33 -7.95
C ARG A 62 -0.16 11.67 -8.50
N GLU A 63 -0.07 12.66 -7.61
CA GLU A 63 0.38 14.01 -7.98
C GLU A 63 1.88 14.03 -8.34
N ALA A 64 2.67 13.20 -7.65
CA ALA A 64 4.08 12.98 -8.02
C ALA A 64 4.24 12.49 -9.47
N TYR A 65 3.40 11.53 -9.88
CA TYR A 65 3.39 10.99 -11.24
C TYR A 65 2.99 12.05 -12.29
N ASP A 66 1.98 12.87 -11.99
CA ASP A 66 1.54 13.92 -12.91
C ASP A 66 2.64 14.97 -13.14
N TYR A 67 3.32 15.42 -12.08
CA TYR A 67 4.47 16.33 -12.22
C TYR A 67 5.66 15.69 -12.92
N LEU A 68 5.89 14.39 -12.70
CA LEU A 68 6.94 13.65 -13.38
C LEU A 68 6.68 13.55 -14.89
N LYS A 69 5.43 13.40 -15.31
CA LYS A 69 5.05 13.37 -16.72
C LYS A 69 5.30 14.72 -17.41
N GLU A 70 4.97 15.82 -16.77
CA GLU A 70 5.25 17.17 -17.28
C GLU A 70 6.77 17.46 -17.32
N TYR A 71 7.50 16.95 -16.33
CA TYR A 71 8.94 16.96 -16.32
C TYR A 71 9.55 16.18 -17.50
N GLU A 72 9.03 14.99 -17.80
CA GLU A 72 9.49 14.16 -18.93
C GLU A 72 9.19 14.82 -20.28
N ALA A 73 8.02 15.47 -20.42
CA ALA A 73 7.67 16.20 -21.63
C ALA A 73 8.63 17.35 -21.96
N THR A 74 9.40 17.82 -20.97
CA THR A 74 10.33 18.95 -21.10
C THR A 74 11.82 18.54 -21.17
N LYS A 75 12.15 17.23 -21.21
CA LYS A 75 13.55 16.78 -21.12
C LYS A 75 13.98 15.80 -22.23
N ASP A 76 15.07 16.14 -22.93
CA ASP A 76 15.65 15.35 -24.02
C ASP A 76 16.10 13.91 -23.64
N SER A 77 16.16 13.06 -24.68
CA SER A 77 16.32 11.59 -24.72
C SER A 77 17.30 10.92 -23.72
N MET A 78 18.48 11.46 -23.45
CA MET A 78 19.49 10.76 -22.61
C MET A 78 19.10 10.65 -21.12
N TYR A 79 18.23 11.50 -20.63
CA TYR A 79 17.76 11.43 -19.24
C TYR A 79 16.59 10.45 -19.03
N ASN A 80 15.94 10.02 -20.11
CA ASN A 80 14.85 9.04 -20.03
C ASN A 80 15.31 7.70 -19.46
N ILE A 81 16.59 7.33 -19.61
CA ILE A 81 17.11 6.05 -19.10
C ILE A 81 17.20 6.06 -17.57
N GLU A 82 17.81 7.09 -16.97
CA GLU A 82 17.99 7.16 -15.51
C GLU A 82 16.67 7.34 -14.76
N ILE A 83 15.71 8.07 -15.33
CA ILE A 83 14.37 8.20 -14.75
C ILE A 83 13.50 6.96 -15.01
N SER A 84 13.59 6.33 -16.18
CA SER A 84 12.89 5.05 -16.39
C SER A 84 13.34 4.01 -15.36
N GLN A 85 14.62 4.02 -14.99
CA GLN A 85 15.14 3.21 -13.89
C GLN A 85 14.52 3.61 -12.53
N LYS A 86 14.48 4.89 -12.18
CA LYS A 86 13.86 5.35 -10.91
C LYS A 86 12.35 5.08 -10.86
N ILE A 87 11.64 5.20 -11.97
CA ILE A 87 10.22 4.85 -12.09
C ILE A 87 10.04 3.35 -11.92
N SER A 88 10.91 2.55 -12.54
CA SER A 88 10.91 1.10 -12.39
C SER A 88 11.15 0.70 -10.93
N GLU A 89 12.07 1.37 -10.23
CA GLU A 89 12.30 1.18 -8.79
C GLU A 89 11.08 1.55 -7.95
N ILE A 90 10.46 2.71 -8.18
CA ILE A 90 9.25 3.15 -7.46
C ILE A 90 8.10 2.17 -7.71
N ASN A 91 7.88 1.76 -8.95
CA ASN A 91 6.84 0.79 -9.31
C ASN A 91 7.10 -0.57 -8.66
N THR A 92 8.35 -1.02 -8.65
CA THR A 92 8.76 -2.26 -7.98
C THR A 92 8.50 -2.19 -6.48
N HIS A 93 8.84 -1.07 -5.85
CA HIS A 93 8.59 -0.85 -4.42
C HIS A 93 7.08 -0.84 -4.11
N TYR A 94 6.28 -0.12 -4.89
CA TYR A 94 4.82 -0.06 -4.72
C TYR A 94 4.16 -1.44 -4.92
N GLU A 95 4.56 -2.16 -5.98
CA GLU A 95 4.06 -3.51 -6.20
C GLU A 95 4.46 -4.47 -5.09
N THR A 96 5.67 -4.35 -4.57
CA THR A 96 6.18 -5.16 -3.46
C THR A 96 5.39 -4.87 -2.19
N GLU A 97 5.21 -3.60 -1.80
CA GLU A 97 4.39 -3.23 -0.64
C GLU A 97 2.96 -3.73 -0.75
N LYS A 98 2.35 -3.64 -1.95
CA LYS A 98 0.99 -4.14 -2.19
C LYS A 98 0.93 -5.66 -2.05
N LYS A 99 1.90 -6.39 -2.61
CA LYS A 99 1.99 -7.86 -2.50
C LYS A 99 2.23 -8.30 -1.05
N GLU A 100 3.07 -7.60 -0.30
CA GLU A 100 3.33 -7.87 1.12
C GLU A 100 2.09 -7.64 1.97
N LYS A 101 1.37 -6.52 1.79
CA LYS A 101 0.11 -6.27 2.49
C LYS A 101 -0.93 -7.35 2.20
N LEU A 102 -1.04 -7.78 0.94
CA LEU A 102 -1.94 -8.86 0.56
C LEU A 102 -1.53 -10.20 1.19
N ASN A 103 -0.23 -10.51 1.19
CA ASN A 103 0.28 -11.74 1.80
C ASN A 103 -0.02 -11.78 3.30
N LEU A 104 0.21 -10.67 4.01
CA LEU A 104 -0.06 -10.55 5.44
C LEU A 104 -1.55 -10.67 5.76
N LEU A 105 -2.43 -10.13 4.91
CA LEU A 105 -3.88 -10.32 4.99
C LEU A 105 -4.26 -11.79 4.81
N LEU A 106 -3.73 -12.45 3.79
CA LEU A 106 -4.00 -13.86 3.51
C LEU A 106 -3.47 -14.79 4.61
N GLN A 107 -2.30 -14.49 5.17
CA GLN A 107 -1.75 -15.22 6.32
C GLN A 107 -2.66 -15.11 7.55
N LYS A 108 -3.14 -13.90 7.87
CA LYS A 108 -4.10 -13.70 8.96
C LYS A 108 -5.40 -14.45 8.71
N GLU A 109 -5.91 -14.46 7.49
CA GLU A 109 -7.12 -15.20 7.12
C GLU A 109 -6.92 -16.71 7.27
N ASN A 110 -5.80 -17.24 6.78
CA ASN A 110 -5.45 -18.66 6.90
C ASN A 110 -5.26 -19.08 8.35
N GLN A 111 -4.63 -18.24 9.18
CA GLN A 111 -4.45 -18.52 10.60
C GLN A 111 -5.81 -18.54 11.33
N SER A 112 -6.67 -17.56 11.07
CA SER A 112 -8.05 -17.55 11.61
C SER A 112 -8.84 -18.80 11.19
N LYS A 113 -8.74 -19.22 9.92
CA LYS A 113 -9.37 -20.46 9.44
C LYS A 113 -8.79 -21.70 10.13
N ALA A 114 -7.48 -21.77 10.33
CA ALA A 114 -6.83 -22.88 11.02
C ALA A 114 -7.28 -22.96 12.48
N ASP A 115 -7.37 -21.82 13.17
CA ASP A 115 -7.85 -21.74 14.55
C ASP A 115 -9.32 -22.19 14.67
N GLN A 116 -10.18 -21.77 13.73
CA GLN A 116 -11.57 -22.24 13.66
C GLN A 116 -11.66 -23.75 13.43
N ILE A 117 -10.85 -24.30 12.53
CA ILE A 117 -10.81 -25.75 12.26
C ILE A 117 -10.34 -26.51 13.50
N ASN A 118 -9.32 -26.02 14.20
CA ASN A 118 -8.80 -26.65 15.40
C ASN A 118 -9.83 -26.63 16.54
N ALA A 119 -10.53 -25.51 16.73
CA ALA A 119 -11.63 -25.40 17.67
C ALA A 119 -12.76 -26.39 17.34
N GLN A 120 -13.16 -26.49 16.07
CA GLN A 120 -14.18 -27.46 15.63
C GLN A 120 -13.73 -28.91 15.84
N LYS A 121 -12.46 -29.24 15.60
CA LYS A 121 -11.91 -30.59 15.86
C LYS A 121 -11.97 -30.95 17.34
N ALA A 122 -11.63 -30.02 18.24
CA ALA A 122 -11.72 -30.23 19.68
C ALA A 122 -13.17 -30.54 20.11
N THR A 123 -14.13 -29.74 19.65
CA THR A 123 -15.56 -29.97 19.91
C THR A 123 -16.03 -31.30 19.35
N ARG A 124 -15.63 -31.66 18.13
CA ARG A 124 -16.00 -32.94 17.51
C ARG A 124 -15.45 -34.13 18.29
N ASN A 125 -14.18 -34.09 18.69
CA ASN A 125 -13.58 -35.18 19.47
C ASN A 125 -14.28 -35.35 20.82
N TYR A 126 -14.63 -34.25 21.49
CA TYR A 126 -15.39 -34.29 22.73
C TYR A 126 -16.77 -34.95 22.54
N LEU A 127 -17.50 -34.60 21.47
CA LEU A 127 -18.79 -35.23 21.14
C LEU A 127 -18.64 -36.74 20.85
N VAL A 128 -17.59 -37.15 20.12
CA VAL A 128 -17.34 -38.57 19.84
C VAL A 128 -17.09 -39.36 21.13
N ILE A 129 -16.29 -38.82 22.06
CA ILE A 129 -16.04 -39.47 23.37
C ILE A 129 -17.35 -39.66 24.14
N ILE A 130 -18.21 -38.63 24.17
CA ILE A 130 -19.52 -38.72 24.85
C ILE A 130 -20.39 -39.82 24.23
N ILE A 131 -20.46 -39.90 22.89
CA ILE A 131 -21.27 -40.91 22.20
C ILE A 131 -20.75 -42.33 22.49
N VAL A 132 -19.44 -42.54 22.46
CA VAL A 132 -18.82 -43.85 22.74
C VAL A 132 -19.11 -44.29 24.18
N LEU A 133 -18.94 -43.39 25.16
CA LEU A 133 -19.27 -43.67 26.56
C LEU A 133 -20.75 -44.03 26.73
N TYR A 134 -21.65 -43.29 26.09
CA TYR A 134 -23.07 -43.57 26.13
C TYR A 134 -23.43 -44.95 25.54
N CYS A 135 -22.84 -45.33 24.40
CA CYS A 135 -23.01 -46.64 23.81
C CYS A 135 -22.50 -47.78 24.72
N LEU A 136 -21.36 -47.59 25.39
CA LEU A 136 -20.82 -48.57 26.33
C LEU A 136 -21.74 -48.81 27.53
N VAL A 137 -22.37 -47.75 28.07
CA VAL A 137 -23.35 -47.85 29.15
C VAL A 137 -24.57 -48.66 28.70
N ILE A 138 -25.11 -48.39 27.50
CA ILE A 138 -26.25 -49.12 26.94
C ILE A 138 -25.90 -50.60 26.71
N LEU A 139 -24.73 -50.90 26.14
CA LEU A 139 -24.28 -52.27 25.94
C LEU A 139 -24.12 -53.00 27.28
N GLY A 140 -23.55 -52.35 28.29
CA GLY A 140 -23.39 -52.91 29.63
C GLY A 140 -24.74 -53.29 30.28
N THR A 141 -25.72 -52.38 30.24
CA THR A 141 -27.06 -52.65 30.80
C THR A 141 -27.79 -53.75 30.04
N LEU A 142 -27.67 -53.80 28.71
CA LEU A 142 -28.23 -54.89 27.88
C LEU A 142 -27.61 -56.25 28.21
N LEU A 143 -26.29 -56.34 28.37
CA LEU A 143 -25.61 -57.59 28.71
C LEU A 143 -26.03 -58.11 30.10
N ILE A 144 -26.16 -57.20 31.08
CA ILE A 144 -26.66 -57.54 32.42
C ILE A 144 -28.09 -58.09 32.34
N PHE A 145 -28.95 -57.43 31.55
CA PHE A 145 -30.33 -57.86 31.36
C PHE A 145 -30.44 -59.24 30.71
N ILE A 146 -29.62 -59.52 29.68
CA ILE A 146 -29.57 -60.84 29.02
C ILE A 146 -29.13 -61.93 30.01
N LYS A 147 -28.11 -61.65 30.83
CA LYS A 147 -27.60 -62.62 31.82
C LYS A 147 -28.64 -62.97 32.89
N ILE A 148 -29.38 -61.97 33.39
CA ILE A 148 -30.46 -62.19 34.38
C ILE A 148 -31.59 -63.05 33.80
N ARG A 149 -31.91 -62.90 32.51
CA ARG A 149 -33.00 -63.65 31.87
C ARG A 149 -32.65 -65.11 31.51
N THR A 150 -31.36 -65.43 31.41
CA THR A 150 -30.88 -66.76 30.97
C THR A 150 -30.55 -67.69 32.15
N CYS A 151 -30.48 -67.17 33.38
CA CYS A 151 -30.45 -67.94 34.63
C CYS A 151 -31.86 -68.18 35.15
#